data_AF-A0A957UT60-F1
#
_entry.id   AF-A0A957UT60-F1
#
_cell.length_a   1.000
_cell.length_b   1.000
_cell.length_c   1.000
_cell.angle_alpha   90.00
_cell.angle_beta   90.00
_cell.angle_gamma   90.00
#
_symmetry.space_group_name_H-M   'P 1'
#
loop_
_entity.id
_entity.type
_entity.pdbx_description
1 polymer ?
#
loop_
_entity_poly.entity_id
_entity_poly.type
_entity_poly.pdbx_seq_one_letter_code
_entity_poly.pdbx_strand_id
1 'polypeptide(L)' 'MIIDFHNHFFPRPYLDALASGAYEANVQQSDGELRMVLHGDYNIIVEEHHNAAARAAAMDAAGVDMQVLS' A
#
# COMPACT_ATOMS: atom_id res chain seq x y z
N MET A 1 0.55 -14.77 19.90
CA MET A 1 1.55 -14.04 19.10
C MET A 1 1.47 -14.52 17.67
N ILE A 2 0.66 -13.83 16.87
CA ILE A 2 0.51 -13.99 15.43
C ILE A 2 1.46 -12.99 14.76
N ILE A 3 2.35 -13.49 13.92
CA ILE A 3 3.31 -12.69 13.16
C ILE A 3 2.99 -12.84 11.67
N ASP A 4 2.72 -11.73 11.00
CA ASP A 4 2.64 -11.66 9.55
C ASP A 4 3.97 -11.10 9.01
N PHE A 5 4.64 -11.88 8.17
CA PHE A 5 5.93 -11.52 7.57
C PHE A 5 5.87 -11.36 6.05
N HIS A 6 4.66 -11.36 5.47
CA HIS A 6 4.46 -11.20 4.05
C HIS A 6 3.41 -10.13 3.80
N ASN A 7 3.82 -8.87 4.02
CA ASN A 7 2.98 -7.73 3.73
C ASN A 7 3.78 -6.57 3.15
N HIS A 8 3.10 -5.71 2.41
CA HIS A 8 3.70 -4.60 1.67
C HIS A 8 3.23 -3.26 2.19
N PHE A 9 4.14 -2.30 2.26
CA PHE A 9 3.86 -0.91 2.60
C PHE A 9 4.42 0.02 1.53
N PHE A 10 3.61 0.96 1.08
CA PHE A 10 3.95 1.92 0.04
C PHE A 10 4.04 3.32 0.66
N PRO A 11 5.25 3.78 1.05
CA PRO A 11 5.40 5.09 1.68
C PRO A 11 4.87 6.21 0.79
N ARG A 12 4.30 7.26 1.38
CA ARG A 12 3.76 8.39 0.61
C ARG A 12 4.76 8.99 -0.39
N PRO A 13 6.04 9.22 -0.03
CA PRO A 13 7.03 9.71 -0.99
C PRO A 13 7.27 8.77 -2.19
N TYR A 14 7.11 7.46 -2.01
CA TYR A 14 7.22 6.49 -3.10
C TYR A 14 6.03 6.62 -4.06
N LEU A 15 4.81 6.71 -3.52
CA LEU A 15 3.60 6.94 -4.31
C LEU A 15 3.65 8.27 -5.09
N ASP A 16 4.14 9.34 -4.45
CA ASP A 16 4.30 10.65 -5.08
C ASP A 16 5.35 10.60 -6.22
N ALA A 17 6.44 9.84 -6.05
CA ALA A 17 7.43 9.62 -7.09
C ALA A 17 6.84 8.88 -8.31
N LEU A 18 6.04 7.84 -8.08
CA LEU A 18 5.35 7.12 -9.17
C LEU A 18 4.29 7.99 -9.87
N ALA A 19 3.67 8.92 -9.16
CA ALA A 19 2.71 9.86 -9.73
C ALA A 19 3.35 10.85 -10.72
N SER A 20 4.69 11.03 -10.69
CA SER A 20 5.40 11.85 -11.68
C SER A 20 5.37 11.29 -13.10
N GLY A 21 5.07 9.99 -13.27
CA GLY A 21 5.07 9.30 -14.56
C GLY A 21 6.46 9.02 -15.13
N ALA A 22 7.53 9.23 -14.35
CA ALA A 22 8.92 8.99 -14.79
C ALA A 22 9.35 7.51 -14.80
N TYR A 23 8.46 6.60 -14.40
CA TYR A 23 8.73 5.17 -14.24
C TYR A 23 7.71 4.34 -15.02
N GLU A 24 8.03 3.08 -15.28
CA GLU A 24 7.09 2.14 -15.91
C GLU A 24 5.88 1.84 -15.02
N ALA A 25 6.10 1.82 -13.70
CA ALA A 25 5.00 1.84 -12.73
C ALA A 25 4.49 3.27 -12.58
N ASN A 26 3.17 3.45 -12.52
CA ASN A 26 2.58 4.75 -12.22
C ASN A 26 1.40 4.64 -11.26
N VAL A 27 1.10 5.75 -10.59
CA VAL A 27 -0.05 5.86 -9.70
C VAL A 27 -1.10 6.74 -10.35
N GLN A 28 -2.34 6.26 -10.40
CA GLN A 28 -3.48 6.91 -11.03
C GLN A 28 -4.66 6.93 -10.08
N GLN A 29 -5.45 8.00 -10.12
CA GLN A 29 -6.77 8.06 -9.49
C GLN A 29 -7.80 7.63 -10.53
N SER A 30 -8.57 6.57 -10.27
CA SER A 30 -9.66 6.11 -11.14
C SER A 30 -10.86 5.73 -10.30
N ASP A 31 -12.04 6.25 -10.63
CA ASP A 31 -13.30 5.91 -9.94
C ASP A 31 -13.28 6.13 -8.42
N GLY A 32 -12.44 7.07 -7.94
CA GLY A 32 -12.24 7.34 -6.51
C GLY A 32 -11.23 6.43 -5.81
N GLU A 33 -10.60 5.51 -6.54
CA GLU A 33 -9.57 4.60 -6.04
C GLU A 33 -8.17 5.04 -6.47
N LEU A 34 -7.21 4.91 -5.55
CA LEU A 34 -5.80 5.02 -5.87
C LEU A 34 -5.32 3.69 -6.43
N ARG A 35 -4.84 3.66 -7.68
CA ARG A 35 -4.34 2.46 -8.34
C ARG A 35 -2.86 2.62 -8.68
N MET A 36 -2.05 1.62 -8.34
CA MET A 36 -0.68 1.49 -8.82
C MET A 36 -0.67 0.52 -10.00
N VAL A 37 -0.39 1.02 -11.20
CA VAL A 37 -0.45 0.26 -12.46
C VAL A 37 0.97 -0.09 -12.90
N LEU A 38 1.16 -1.32 -13.38
CA LEU A 38 2.41 -1.79 -13.98
C LEU A 38 2.09 -2.86 -15.03
N HIS A 39 2.63 -2.71 -16.25
CA HIS A 39 2.51 -3.68 -17.36
C HIS A 39 1.08 -4.21 -17.65
N GLY A 40 0.06 -3.35 -17.53
CA GLY A 40 -1.33 -3.72 -17.80
C GLY A 40 -2.07 -4.41 -16.64
N ASP A 41 -1.41 -4.58 -15.50
CA ASP A 41 -2.02 -4.99 -14.23
C ASP A 41 -1.99 -3.82 -13.22
N TYR A 42 -2.77 -3.91 -12.15
CA TYR A 42 -2.79 -2.89 -11.10
C TYR A 42 -3.13 -3.43 -9.71
N ASN A 43 -2.59 -2.75 -8.70
CA ASN A 43 -2.99 -2.91 -7.31
C ASN A 43 -3.87 -1.73 -6.90
N ILE A 44 -4.92 -2.00 -6.11
CA ILE A 44 -5.69 -0.97 -5.41
C ILE A 44 -4.96 -0.63 -4.12
N ILE A 45 -4.56 0.63 -3.99
CA ILE A 45 -3.83 1.15 -2.83
C ILE A 45 -4.86 1.73 -1.84
N VAL A 46 -5.32 0.89 -0.92
CA VAL A 46 -6.16 1.32 0.23
C VAL A 46 -5.34 2.03 1.31
N GLU A 47 -5.99 2.64 2.30
CA GLU A 47 -5.34 3.52 3.28
C GLU A 47 -4.23 2.81 4.09
N GLU A 48 -4.46 1.56 4.49
CA GLU A 48 -3.52 0.74 5.28
C GLU A 48 -2.23 0.44 4.53
N HIS A 49 -2.22 0.58 3.20
CA HIS A 49 -1.02 0.42 2.39
C HIS A 49 -0.02 1.54 2.57
N HIS A 50 -0.43 2.73 3.03
CA HIS A 50 0.47 3.88 3.15
C HIS A 50 0.30 4.70 4.44
N ASN A 51 -0.66 4.35 5.30
CA ASN A 51 -0.91 4.97 6.59
C ASN A 51 -0.66 3.96 7.73
N ALA A 52 0.42 4.18 8.51
CA ALA A 52 0.80 3.29 9.60
C ALA A 52 -0.25 3.22 10.72
N ALA A 53 -0.99 4.30 10.98
CA ALA A 53 -2.02 4.32 12.02
C ALA A 53 -3.25 3.50 11.59
N ALA A 54 -3.71 3.66 10.34
CA ALA A 54 -4.79 2.84 9.77
C ALA A 54 -4.40 1.36 9.77
N ARG A 55 -3.16 1.05 9.37
CA ARG A 55 -2.62 -0.31 9.42
C ARG A 55 -2.61 -0.89 10.84
N ALA A 56 -2.14 -0.14 11.83
CA ALA A 56 -2.12 -0.62 13.22
C ALA A 56 -3.54 -0.98 13.70
N ALA A 57 -4.54 -0.14 13.39
CA ALA A 57 -5.93 -0.44 13.69
C ALA A 57 -6.44 -1.70 12.96
N ALA A 58 -6.05 -1.91 11.70
CA ALA A 58 -6.38 -3.12 10.95
C ALA A 58 -5.69 -4.37 11.52
N MET A 59 -4.45 -4.26 11.99
CA MET A 59 -3.73 -5.33 12.69
C MET A 59 -4.45 -5.73 13.98
N ASP A 60 -4.87 -4.74 14.79
CA ASP A 60 -5.65 -4.97 16.01
C ASP A 60 -6.96 -5.70 15.71
N ALA A 61 -7.69 -5.27 14.67
CA ALA A 61 -8.95 -5.89 14.25
C ALA A 61 -8.76 -7.33 13.73
N ALA A 62 -7.63 -7.62 13.09
CA ALA A 62 -7.29 -8.93 12.56
C ALA A 62 -6.62 -9.86 13.61
N GLY A 63 -6.26 -9.35 14.79
CA GLY A 63 -5.53 -10.11 15.81
C GLY A 63 -4.08 -10.40 15.44
N VAL A 64 -3.44 -9.54 14.64
CA VAL A 64 -2.03 -9.67 14.24
C VAL A 64 -1.15 -8.89 15.21
N ASP A 65 -0.34 -9.60 15.99
CA ASP A 65 0.49 -9.01 17.05
C ASP A 65 1.74 -8.29 16.50
N MET A 66 2.25 -8.72 15.33
CA MET A 66 3.41 -8.12 14.69
C MET A 66 3.34 -8.28 13.16
N GLN A 67 3.71 -7.22 12.44
CA GLN A 67 3.96 -7.28 11.00
C GLN A 67 5.41 -6.92 10.66
N VAL A 68 6.03 -7.70 9.79
CA VAL A 68 7.28 -7.33 9.10
C VAL A 68 6.90 -6.88 7.69
N LEU A 69 7.20 -5.61 7.40
CA LEU A 69 6.79 -4.96 6.16
C LEU A 69 7.92 -5.00 5.12
N SER A 70 7.52 -5.02 3.85
CA SER A 70 8.38 -4.91 2.67
C SER A 70 7.93 -3.81 1.72
#